data_AF-A0A496WD99-F1
#
_entry.id   AF-A0A496WD99-F1
#
_cell.length_a   1.000
_cell.length_b   1.000
_cell.length_c   1.000
_cell.angle_alpha   90.00
_cell.angle_beta   90.00
_cell.angle_gamma   90.00
#
_symmetry.space_group_name_H-M   'P 1'
#
loop_
_entity.id
_entity.type
_entity.pdbx_description
1 polymer ?
#
loop_
_entity_poly.entity_id
_entity_poly.type
_entity_poly.pdbx_seq_one_letter_code
_entity_poly.pdbx_strand_id
1 'polypeptide(L)' 'MVIKMVKKPRVLVTRKLPQTVEDKLSENFDTILNPDDSLYSTDELLRLSKNVDAI' A
#
# COMPACT_ATOMS: atom_id res chain seq x y z
N MET A 1 -24.29 14.72 -15.46
CA MET A 1 -23.73 13.37 -15.23
C MET A 1 -22.44 13.54 -14.44
N VAL A 2 -22.45 13.20 -13.15
CA VAL A 2 -21.25 13.31 -12.30
C VAL A 2 -20.52 11.98 -12.43
N ILE A 3 -19.35 11.98 -13.07
CA ILE A 3 -18.47 10.80 -13.09
C ILE A 3 -17.95 10.62 -11.67
N LYS A 4 -18.46 9.62 -10.95
CA LYS A 4 -17.94 9.22 -9.63
C LYS A 4 -16.60 8.54 -9.87
N MET A 5 -15.51 9.26 -9.66
CA MET A 5 -14.17 8.68 -9.67
C MET A 5 -14.09 7.67 -8.51
N VAL A 6 -14.04 6.37 -8.84
CA VAL A 6 -13.84 5.33 -7.84
C VAL A 6 -12.36 5.38 -7.44
N LYS A 7 -12.08 5.72 -6.19
CA LYS A 7 -10.72 5.72 -5.67
C LYS A 7 -10.22 4.27 -5.59
N LYS A 8 -8.99 4.02 -6.06
CA LYS A 8 -8.31 2.72 -5.89
C LYS A 8 -8.16 2.42 -4.40
N PRO A 9 -8.33 1.16 -3.95
CA PRO A 9 -8.01 0.77 -2.59
C PRO A 9 -6.54 1.10 -2.28
N ARG A 10 -6.29 1.59 -1.06
CA ARG A 10 -4.95 1.95 -0.60
C ARG A 10 -4.33 0.76 0.15
N VAL A 11 -3.15 0.32 -0.28
CA VAL A 11 -2.52 -0.92 0.20
C VAL A 11 -1.15 -0.62 0.80
N LEU A 12 -0.90 -1.06 2.03
CA LEU A 12 0.40 -0.95 2.70
C LEU A 12 1.20 -2.25 2.54
N VAL A 13 2.32 -2.21 1.83
CA VAL A 13 3.22 -3.35 1.70
C VAL A 13 4.31 -3.26 2.78
N THR A 14 4.35 -4.23 3.69
CA THR A 14 5.22 -4.18 4.90
C THR A 14 6.61 -4.76 4.69
N ARG A 15 6.86 -5.50 3.61
CA ARG A 15 8.15 -6.10 3.26
C ARG A 15 8.46 -5.88 1.79
N LYS A 16 9.73 -5.90 1.40
CA LYS A 16 10.11 -5.82 -0.01
C LYS A 16 9.59 -7.04 -0.77
N LEU A 17 8.95 -6.81 -1.91
CA LEU A 17 8.44 -7.86 -2.79
C LEU A 17 9.27 -7.89 -4.10
N PRO A 18 9.19 -8.99 -4.88
CA PRO A 18 9.74 -8.98 -6.23
C PRO A 18 9.18 -7.81 -7.05
N GLN A 19 10.00 -7.17 -7.87
CA GLN A 19 9.63 -5.96 -8.63
C GLN A 19 8.32 -6.13 -9.42
N THR A 20 8.15 -7.27 -10.10
CA THR A 20 6.94 -7.57 -10.87
C THR A 20 5.65 -7.57 -10.02
N VAL A 21 5.76 -7.85 -8.72
CA VAL A 21 4.61 -7.79 -7.80
C VAL A 21 4.33 -6.34 -7.41
N GLU A 22 5.36 -5.55 -7.10
CA GLU A 22 5.22 -4.12 -6.78
C GLU A 22 4.66 -3.31 -7.95
N ASP A 23 5.07 -3.64 -9.18
CA ASP A 23 4.57 -3.03 -10.41
C ASP A 23 3.06 -3.31 -10.56
N LYS A 24 2.66 -4.58 -10.46
CA LYS A 24 1.25 -4.99 -10.53
C LYS A 24 0.40 -4.36 -9.41
N LEU A 25 0.95 -4.25 -8.21
CA LEU A 25 0.27 -3.57 -7.11
C LEU A 25 0.03 -2.10 -7.45
N SER A 26 1.05 -1.39 -7.91
CA SER A 26 0.97 0.04 -8.25
C SER A 26 0.06 0.32 -9.47
N GLU A 27 -0.01 -0.61 -10.42
CA GLU A 27 -0.96 -0.54 -11.54
C GLU A 27 -2.43 -0.61 -11.08
N ASN A 28 -2.73 -1.43 -10.06
CA ASN A 28 -4.10 -1.74 -9.65
C ASN A 28 -4.57 -0.98 -8.39
N PHE A 29 -3.66 -0.55 -7.53
CA PHE A 29 -3.93 0.01 -6.19
C PHE A 29 -3.19 1.34 -5.95
N ASP A 30 -3.61 2.05 -4.90
CA ASP A 30 -2.84 3.17 -4.31
C ASP A 30 -1.86 2.58 -3.28
N THR A 31 -0.66 2.21 -3.74
CA THR A 31 0.27 1.38 -2.95
C THR A 31 1.27 2.23 -2.16
N ILE A 32 1.50 1.87 -0.90
CA ILE A 32 2.62 2.34 -0.07
C ILE A 32 3.63 1.20 0.01
N LEU A 33 4.81 1.36 -0.59
CA LEU A 33 5.87 0.35 -0.59
C LEU A 33 6.88 0.57 0.54
N ASN A 34 7.52 -0.51 0.99
CA ASN A 34 8.66 -0.51 1.90
C ASN A 34 9.96 -0.86 1.12
N PRO A 35 10.56 0.10 0.38
CA PRO A 35 11.66 -0.19 -0.54
C PRO A 35 12.93 -0.65 0.17
N ASP A 36 13.15 -0.21 1.41
CA ASP A 36 14.33 -0.56 2.21
C ASP A 36 14.13 -1.82 3.07
N ASP A 37 12.98 -2.50 2.92
CA ASP A 37 12.61 -3.70 3.67
C ASP A 37 12.74 -3.55 5.20
N SER A 38 12.52 -2.32 5.69
CA SER A 38 12.69 -1.96 7.09
C SER A 38 11.65 -2.68 7.96
N LEU A 39 12.09 -3.22 9.09
CA LEU A 39 11.17 -3.80 10.07
C LEU A 39 10.42 -2.68 10.78
N TYR A 40 9.11 -2.60 10.57
CA TYR A 40 8.24 -1.69 11.31
C TYR A 40 8.00 -2.20 12.72
N SER A 41 8.12 -1.31 13.71
CA SER A 41 7.61 -1.57 15.05
C SER A 41 6.08 -1.70 15.05
N THR A 42 5.52 -2.24 16.13
CA THR A 42 4.06 -2.33 16.31
C THR A 42 3.40 -0.95 16.22
N ASP A 43 4.00 0.07 16.82
CA ASP A 43 3.46 1.44 16.81
C ASP A 43 3.50 2.06 15.40
N GLU A 44 4.57 1.79 14.64
CA GLU A 44 4.66 2.23 13.24
C GLU A 44 3.64 1.53 12.37
N LEU A 45 3.48 0.21 12.49
CA LEU A 45 2.44 -0.54 11.78
C LEU A 45 1.03 -0.01 12.09
N LEU A 46 0.73 0.21 13.37
CA LEU A 46 -0.55 0.79 13.80
C LEU A 46 -0.77 2.19 13.26
N ARG A 47 0.29 3.00 13.12
CA ARG A 47 0.19 4.34 12.54
C ARG A 47 -0.06 4.28 11.03
N LEU A 48 0.66 3.42 10.32
CA LEU A 48 0.58 3.28 8.87
C LEU A 48 -0.76 2.64 8.44
N SER A 49 -1.31 1.72 9.25
CA SER A 49 -2.55 1.01 8.94
C SER A 49 -3.82 1.84 9.03
N LYS A 50 -3.81 2.98 9.74
CA LYS A 50 -5.01 3.80 10.01
C LYS A 50 -5.76 4.29 8.77
N ASN A 51 -5.07 4.42 7.65
CA ASN A 51 -5.62 5.06 6.43
C ASN A 51 -5.45 4.18 5.19
N VAL A 52 -5.35 2.86 5.36
CA VAL A 52 -5.25 1.89 4.27
C VAL A 52 -6.42 0.92 4.33
N ASP A 53 -6.79 0.39 3.17
CA ASP A 53 -7.86 -0.58 3.02
C ASP A 53 -7.35 -2.03 3.17
N ALA A 54 -6.04 -2.23 2.98
CA ALA A 54 -5.36 -3.51 3.16
C ALA A 54 -3.88 -3.34 3.57
N ILE A 55 -3.32 -4.41 4.16
CA ILE A 55 -1.91 -4.58 4.52
C ILE A 55 -1.43 -5.90 3.91
#